data_AF-A0A6B0Y292-F1
#
_entry.id   AF-A0A6B0Y292-F1
#
_cell.length_a   1.000
_cell.length_b   1.000
_cell.length_c   1.000
_cell.angle_alpha   90.00
_cell.angle_beta   90.00
_cell.angle_gamma   90.00
#
_symmetry.space_group_name_H-M   'P 1'
#
loop_
_entity.id
_entity.type
_entity.pdbx_description
1 polymer ?
#
loop_
_entity_poly.entity_id
_entity_poly.type
_entity_poly.pdbx_seq_one_letter_code
_entity_poly.pdbx_strand_id
1 'polypeptide(L)'
;MHEILALWAVPRSTSTAFEWMMRQRGDFDCLHEPFGEAWYQGEAPLWHRFEPGARTTPGLTLESAWEDIQARAERGPVFLKDFPHYISHMWNPEFLSRFTHAFLIRDPAKTIASLFDKWPDVHEGEVGFPELR
;
A
#
# COMPACT_ATOMS: atom_id res chain seq x y z
N MET A 1 8.50 -12.72 16.15
CA MET A 1 8.16 -11.54 15.32
C MET A 1 7.07 -10.78 16.06
N HIS A 2 7.22 -9.47 16.19
CA HIS A 2 6.21 -8.59 16.76
C HIS A 2 5.04 -8.41 15.78
N GLU A 3 3.98 -7.76 16.26
CA GLU A 3 2.79 -7.50 15.46
C GLU A 3 3.09 -6.63 14.24
N ILE A 4 2.47 -6.98 13.11
CA ILE A 4 2.42 -6.14 11.91
C ILE A 4 0.97 -5.73 11.70
N LEU A 5 0.64 -4.47 12.01
CA LEU A 5 -0.67 -3.89 11.81
C LEU A 5 -0.76 -3.24 10.42
N ALA A 6 -1.53 -3.86 9.53
CA ALA A 6 -1.74 -3.35 8.18
C ALA A 6 -3.08 -2.62 8.07
N LEU A 7 -3.01 -1.32 7.76
CA LEU A 7 -4.14 -0.53 7.33
C LEU A 7 -4.30 -0.64 5.81
N TRP A 8 -5.26 -1.46 5.39
CA TRP A 8 -5.70 -1.58 4.01
C TRP A 8 -6.71 -0.48 3.72
N ALA A 9 -6.29 0.50 2.94
CA ALA A 9 -7.11 1.65 2.60
C ALA A 9 -7.51 1.64 1.12
N VAL A 10 -8.48 2.49 0.78
CA VAL A 10 -8.70 2.91 -0.62
C VAL A 10 -8.12 4.32 -0.82
N PRO A 11 -7.74 4.71 -2.04
CA PRO A 11 -7.34 6.08 -2.33
C PRO A 11 -8.36 7.09 -1.81
N ARG A 12 -7.89 8.29 -1.45
CA ARG A 12 -8.76 9.39 -0.98
C ARG A 12 -9.62 9.04 0.25
N SER A 13 -9.28 8.04 1.04
CA SER A 13 -10.06 7.62 2.23
C SER A 13 -9.69 8.32 3.53
N THR A 14 -8.85 9.36 3.49
CA THR A 14 -8.18 9.97 4.67
C THR A 14 -7.16 9.06 5.37
N SER A 15 -6.72 7.98 4.71
CA SER A 15 -5.69 7.06 5.22
C SER A 15 -4.38 7.73 5.61
N THR A 16 -3.95 8.77 4.89
CA THR A 16 -2.74 9.54 5.26
C THR A 16 -2.91 10.25 6.61
N ALA A 17 -4.09 10.77 6.93
CA ALA A 17 -4.34 11.38 8.24
C ALA A 17 -4.33 10.33 9.36
N PHE A 18 -4.88 9.14 9.08
CA PHE A 18 -4.81 7.99 9.99
C PHE A 18 -3.35 7.57 10.24
N GLU A 19 -2.54 7.47 9.20
CA GLU A 19 -1.11 7.15 9.32
C GLU A 19 -0.38 8.18 10.18
N TRP A 20 -0.63 9.48 9.99
CA TRP A 20 -0.04 10.51 10.84
C TRP A 20 -0.44 10.36 12.30
N MET A 21 -1.70 10.01 12.59
CA MET A 21 -2.12 9.70 13.96
C MET A 21 -1.32 8.53 14.54
N MET A 22 -1.13 7.45 13.77
CA MET A 22 -0.32 6.29 14.20
C MET A 22 1.14 6.69 14.47
N ARG A 23 1.74 7.52 13.60
CA ARG A 23 3.09 8.06 13.81
C ARG A 23 3.19 8.87 15.11
N GLN A 24 2.17 9.66 15.44
CA GLN A 24 2.17 10.47 16.68
C GLN A 24 1.94 9.66 17.95
N ARG A 25 1.31 8.47 17.87
CA ARG A 25 1.21 7.56 19.03
C ARG A 25 2.58 7.07 19.48
N GLY A 26 3.50 6.84 18.53
CA GLY A 26 4.89 6.50 18.80
C GLY A 26 5.14 5.06 19.28
N ASP A 27 4.13 4.18 19.21
CA ASP A 27 4.20 2.79 19.65
C ASP A 27 4.47 1.78 18.51
N PHE A 28 4.56 2.24 17.26
CA PHE A 28 4.85 1.44 16.07
C PHE A 28 5.92 2.08 15.18
N ASP A 29 6.77 1.27 14.54
CA ASP A 29 7.52 1.72 13.35
C ASP A 29 6.54 1.84 12.17
N CYS A 30 6.39 3.05 11.63
CA CYS A 30 5.32 3.38 10.67
C CYS A 30 5.85 3.50 9.24
N LEU A 31 5.35 2.63 8.35
CA LEU A 31 5.69 2.57 6.93
C LEU A 31 4.58 3.19 6.06
N HIS A 32 4.99 4.03 5.10
CA HIS A 32 4.10 4.67 4.15
C HIS A 32 4.11 3.91 2.83
N GLU A 33 3.04 3.17 2.56
CA GLU A 33 2.84 2.42 1.31
C GLU A 33 4.07 1.62 0.84
N PRO A 34 4.68 0.77 1.68
CA PRO A 34 5.88 0.01 1.30
C PRO A 34 5.67 -0.86 0.06
N PHE A 35 4.49 -1.46 -0.11
CA PHE A 35 4.18 -2.19 -1.34
C PHE A 35 3.87 -1.25 -2.51
N GLY A 36 3.23 -0.12 -2.23
CA GLY A 36 3.01 0.94 -3.23
C GLY A 36 4.29 1.47 -3.83
N GLU A 37 5.35 1.63 -3.04
CA GLU A 37 6.65 2.10 -3.54
C GLU A 37 7.21 1.15 -4.61
N ALA A 38 7.21 -0.16 -4.34
CA ALA A 38 7.61 -1.15 -5.34
C ALA A 38 6.66 -1.20 -6.54
N TRP A 39 5.36 -1.01 -6.32
CA TRP A 39 4.35 -0.99 -7.39
C TRP A 39 4.54 0.17 -8.37
N TYR A 40 4.87 1.37 -7.89
CA TYR A 40 5.11 2.56 -8.71
C TYR A 40 6.49 2.61 -9.35
N GLN A 41 7.54 2.25 -8.60
CA GLN A 41 8.93 2.56 -8.97
C GLN A 41 9.93 1.44 -8.69
N GLY A 42 9.46 0.21 -8.45
CA GLY A 42 10.31 -0.96 -8.30
C GLY A 42 11.08 -1.31 -9.58
N GLU A 43 11.82 -2.42 -9.56
CA GLU A 43 12.55 -2.91 -10.74
C GLU A 43 11.61 -3.31 -11.89
N ALA A 44 10.42 -3.80 -11.55
CA ALA A 44 9.36 -4.15 -12.48
C ALA A 44 8.04 -3.47 -12.04
N PRO A 45 7.87 -2.15 -12.28
CA PRO A 45 6.68 -1.43 -11.86
C PRO A 45 5.42 -2.02 -12.49
N LEU A 46 4.36 -2.08 -11.69
CA LEU A 46 3.02 -2.50 -12.11
C LEU A 46 2.12 -1.30 -12.36
N TRP A 47 2.65 -0.08 -12.23
CA TRP A 47 1.94 1.15 -12.48
C TRP A 47 1.51 1.27 -13.94
N HIS A 48 0.19 1.40 -14.15
CA HIS A 48 -0.41 1.44 -15.48
C HIS A 48 0.07 2.59 -16.38
N ARG A 49 0.59 3.66 -15.79
CA ARG A 49 1.15 4.80 -16.51
C ARG A 49 2.67 4.82 -16.53
N PHE A 50 3.32 3.72 -16.15
CA PHE A 50 4.76 3.58 -16.28
C PHE A 50 5.17 3.61 -17.76
N GLU A 51 6.14 4.47 -18.09
CA GLU A 51 6.68 4.59 -19.44
C GLU A 51 8.03 3.87 -19.55
N PRO A 52 8.29 3.10 -20.63
CA PRO A 52 9.60 2.51 -20.86
C PRO A 52 10.72 3.56 -20.84
N GLY A 53 11.71 3.36 -19.95
CA GLY A 53 12.81 4.30 -19.74
C GLY A 53 12.58 5.31 -18.61
N ALA A 54 11.40 5.32 -17.99
CA ALA A 54 11.19 6.01 -16.73
C ALA A 54 12.08 5.42 -15.61
N ARG A 55 12.36 6.23 -14.60
CA ARG A 55 13.24 5.85 -13.49
C ARG A 55 12.63 4.70 -12.67
N THR A 56 13.43 3.67 -12.47
CA THR A 56 13.17 2.59 -11.50
C THR A 56 14.17 2.66 -10.35
N THR A 57 13.88 1.93 -9.28
CA THR A 57 14.74 1.81 -8.11
C THR A 57 15.36 0.40 -8.08
N PRO A 58 16.67 0.28 -8.37
CA PRO A 58 17.35 -1.01 -8.28
C PRO A 58 17.28 -1.60 -6.87
N GLY A 59 17.01 -2.90 -6.78
CA GLY A 59 16.82 -3.65 -5.54
C GLY A 59 15.47 -3.48 -4.87
N LEU A 60 14.55 -2.66 -5.41
CA LEU A 60 13.21 -2.48 -4.88
C LEU A 60 12.21 -3.39 -5.62
N THR A 61 11.71 -4.42 -4.93
CA THR A 61 10.66 -5.32 -5.39
C THR A 61 9.59 -5.49 -4.32
N LEU A 62 8.49 -6.17 -4.64
CA LEU A 62 7.47 -6.50 -3.63
C LEU A 62 8.04 -7.45 -2.56
N GLU A 63 8.94 -8.35 -2.97
CA GLU A 63 9.66 -9.25 -2.08
C GLU A 63 10.62 -8.49 -1.17
N SER A 64 11.41 -7.56 -1.69
CA SER A 64 12.33 -6.77 -0.86
C SER A 64 11.58 -5.87 0.14
N ALA A 65 10.44 -5.32 -0.27
CA ALA A 65 9.55 -4.57 0.62
C ALA A 65 9.00 -5.47 1.74
N TRP A 66 8.61 -6.70 1.41
CA TRP A 66 8.16 -7.67 2.40
C TRP A 66 9.27 -8.08 3.38
N GLU A 67 10.48 -8.33 2.87
CA GLU A 67 11.66 -8.65 3.69
C GLU A 67 12.00 -7.51 4.67
N ASP A 68 11.93 -6.24 4.23
CA ASP A 68 12.16 -5.08 5.12
C ASP A 68 11.10 -4.99 6.22
N ILE A 69 9.82 -5.21 5.89
CA ILE A 69 8.72 -5.25 6.88
C ILE A 69 9.00 -6.33 7.93
N GLN A 70 9.39 -7.54 7.51
CA GLN A 70 9.69 -8.64 8.41
C GLN A 70 10.90 -8.33 9.31
N ALA A 71 11.98 -7.79 8.74
CA ALA A 71 13.18 -7.43 9.48
C ALA A 71 12.91 -6.34 10.55
N ARG A 72 12.02 -5.39 10.27
CA ARG A 72 11.56 -4.40 11.25
C ARG A 72 10.70 -5.04 12.33
N ALA A 73 9.81 -5.96 11.94
CA ALA A 73 8.95 -6.70 12.87
C ALA A 73 9.73 -7.63 13.81
N GLU A 74 10.99 -7.96 13.51
CA GLU A 74 11.88 -8.63 14.47
C GLU A 74 12.32 -7.70 15.62
N ARG A 75 12.34 -6.39 15.39
CA ARG A 75 12.85 -5.37 16.33
C ARG A 75 11.74 -4.71 17.16
N GLY A 76 10.51 -4.68 16.66
CA GLY A 76 9.37 -4.10 17.35
C GLY A 76 8.09 -4.12 16.50
N PRO A 77 6.95 -3.66 17.05
CA PRO A 77 5.69 -3.58 16.31
C PRO A 77 5.79 -2.67 15.08
N VAL A 78 5.21 -3.11 13.96
CA VAL A 78 5.19 -2.36 12.69
C VAL A 78 3.76 -1.98 12.34
N PHE A 79 3.57 -0.74 11.93
CA PHE A 79 2.35 -0.27 11.29
C PHE A 79 2.65 0.05 9.83
N LEU A 80 1.81 -0.42 8.91
CA LEU A 80 1.89 -0.02 7.51
C LEU A 80 0.52 0.41 7.02
N LYS A 81 0.50 1.41 6.13
CA LYS A 81 -0.68 1.78 5.35
C LYS A 81 -0.40 1.48 3.89
N ASP A 82 -1.26 0.71 3.25
CA ASP A 82 -1.15 0.34 1.83
C ASP A 82 -2.53 0.24 1.17
N PHE A 83 -2.53 0.16 -0.16
CA PHE A 83 -3.73 -0.17 -0.92
C PHE A 83 -3.70 -1.64 -1.37
N PRO A 84 -4.82 -2.39 -1.22
CA PRO A 84 -4.84 -3.82 -1.55
C PRO A 84 -4.46 -4.17 -2.99
N HIS A 85 -4.76 -3.28 -3.94
CA HIS A 85 -4.49 -3.52 -5.36
C HIS A 85 -2.99 -3.62 -5.68
N TYR A 86 -2.11 -3.05 -4.85
CA TYR A 86 -0.67 -3.15 -5.04
C TYR A 86 -0.16 -4.61 -4.99
N ILE A 87 -0.81 -5.45 -4.20
CA ILE A 87 -0.40 -6.84 -3.94
C ILE A 87 -1.45 -7.87 -4.38
N SER A 88 -2.49 -7.44 -5.11
CA SER A 88 -3.67 -8.25 -5.44
C SER A 88 -3.37 -9.58 -6.16
N HIS A 89 -2.22 -9.66 -6.81
CA HIS A 89 -1.76 -10.77 -7.62
C HIS A 89 -0.86 -11.78 -6.87
N MET A 90 -0.41 -11.46 -5.66
CA MET A 90 0.61 -12.26 -4.95
C MET A 90 0.18 -12.78 -3.57
N TRP A 91 -0.86 -12.22 -2.96
CA TRP A 91 -1.25 -12.65 -1.62
C TRP A 91 -1.83 -14.07 -1.62
N ASN A 92 -1.59 -14.79 -0.54
CA ASN A 92 -2.17 -16.09 -0.25
C ASN A 92 -2.55 -16.15 1.25
N PRO A 93 -3.26 -17.19 1.72
CA PRO A 93 -3.66 -17.28 3.12
C PRO A 93 -2.49 -17.22 4.11
N GLU A 94 -1.33 -17.79 3.76
CA GLU A 94 -0.14 -17.74 4.61
C GLU A 94 0.40 -16.32 4.73
N PHE A 95 0.53 -15.61 3.61
CA PHE A 95 0.95 -14.20 3.60
C PHE A 95 0.00 -13.33 4.42
N LEU A 96 -1.31 -13.46 4.19
CA LEU A 96 -2.31 -12.67 4.91
C LEU A 96 -2.30 -12.98 6.41
N SER A 97 -2.04 -14.23 6.81
CA SER A 97 -1.96 -14.60 8.23
C SER A 97 -0.86 -13.88 9.04
N ARG A 98 0.07 -13.18 8.37
CA ARG A 98 1.17 -12.45 9.00
C ARG A 98 0.76 -11.07 9.54
N PHE A 99 -0.45 -10.60 9.25
CA PHE A 99 -0.90 -9.26 9.60
C PHE A 99 -2.07 -9.29 10.59
N THR A 100 -2.10 -8.29 11.48
CA THR A 100 -3.37 -7.79 12.03
C THR A 100 -3.96 -6.84 11.00
N HIS A 101 -5.19 -7.10 10.54
CA HIS A 101 -5.82 -6.33 9.47
C HIS A 101 -6.74 -5.24 10.01
N ALA A 102 -6.58 -4.02 9.51
CA ALA A 102 -7.54 -2.93 9.63
C ALA A 102 -7.93 -2.46 8.22
N PHE A 103 -9.20 -2.13 8.02
CA PHE A 103 -9.72 -1.69 6.73
C PHE A 103 -10.32 -0.30 6.83
N LEU A 104 -9.84 0.63 6.00
CA LEU A 104 -10.41 1.98 5.87
C LEU A 104 -11.12 2.09 4.52
N ILE A 105 -12.43 1.87 4.57
CA ILE A 105 -13.31 1.85 3.39
C ILE A 105 -13.97 3.21 3.16
N ARG A 106 -14.25 3.52 1.89
CA ARG A 106 -14.98 4.71 1.45
C ARG A 106 -15.88 4.35 0.27
N ASP A 107 -17.04 5.00 0.20
CA ASP A 107 -17.96 4.94 -0.94
C ASP A 107 -17.20 5.09 -2.28
N PRO A 108 -17.26 4.09 -3.18
CA PRO A 108 -16.53 4.11 -4.45
C PRO A 108 -16.84 5.33 -5.31
N ALA A 109 -18.10 5.77 -5.38
CA ALA A 109 -18.48 6.92 -6.18
C ALA A 109 -17.79 8.20 -5.67
N LYS A 110 -17.69 8.36 -4.34
CA LYS A 110 -16.99 9.50 -3.72
C LYS A 110 -15.46 9.38 -3.86
N THR A 111 -14.92 8.17 -3.79
CA THR A 111 -13.49 7.91 -3.99
C THR A 111 -13.07 8.26 -5.40
N ILE A 112 -13.75 7.69 -6.42
CA ILE A 112 -13.45 7.89 -7.83
C ILE A 112 -13.62 9.37 -8.21
N ALA A 113 -14.74 9.99 -7.84
CA ALA A 113 -14.97 11.41 -8.14
C ALA A 113 -13.90 12.32 -7.49
N SER A 114 -13.51 12.06 -6.23
CA SER A 114 -12.47 12.84 -5.56
C SER A 114 -11.08 12.58 -6.13
N LEU A 115 -10.79 11.38 -6.63
CA LEU A 115 -9.51 11.03 -7.21
C LEU A 115 -9.37 11.70 -8.58
N PHE A 116 -10.40 11.59 -9.43
CA PHE A 116 -10.45 12.24 -10.74
C PHE A 116 -10.36 13.77 -10.64
N ASP A 117 -10.99 14.40 -9.64
CA ASP A 117 -10.86 15.84 -9.38
C ASP A 117 -9.41 16.27 -9.09
N LYS A 118 -8.61 15.41 -8.47
CA LYS A 118 -7.21 15.70 -8.09
C LYS A 118 -6.19 15.19 -9.09
N TRP A 119 -6.56 14.15 -9.83
CA TRP A 119 -5.72 13.47 -10.80
C TRP A 119 -6.56 13.09 -12.03
N PRO A 120 -6.82 14.05 -12.94
CA PRO A 120 -7.75 13.84 -14.06
C PRO A 120 -7.31 12.76 -15.05
N ASP A 121 -6.03 12.44 -15.09
CA ASP A 121 -5.39 11.41 -15.93
C ASP A 121 -5.24 10.06 -15.22
N VAL A 122 -5.90 9.86 -14.07
CA VAL A 122 -5.88 8.59 -13.32
C VAL A 122 -6.37 7.41 -14.16
N HIS A 123 -5.64 6.30 -14.12
CA HIS A 123 -6.03 5.04 -14.74
C HIS A 123 -6.97 4.23 -13.82
N GLU A 124 -7.87 3.43 -14.39
CA GLU A 124 -8.83 2.63 -13.60
C GLU A 124 -8.14 1.63 -12.65
N GLY A 125 -7.01 1.05 -13.05
CA GLY A 125 -6.23 0.16 -12.17
C GLY A 125 -5.55 0.85 -10.98
N GLU A 126 -5.56 2.19 -10.91
CA GLU A 126 -5.05 2.96 -9.77
C GLU A 126 -6.14 3.28 -8.75
N VAL A 127 -7.41 2.97 -9.06
CA VAL A 127 -8.52 3.21 -8.13
C VAL A 127 -8.80 2.02 -7.21
N GLY A 128 -8.32 0.82 -7.58
CA GLY A 128 -8.42 -0.40 -6.78
C GLY A 128 -9.82 -1.04 -6.71
N PHE A 129 -10.72 -0.65 -7.61
CA PHE A 129 -12.08 -1.21 -7.73
C PHE A 129 -12.23 -2.26 -8.85
N PRO A 130 -11.52 -2.21 -9.99
CA PRO A 130 -11.62 -3.25 -11.03
C PRO A 130 -11.31 -4.68 -10.55
N GLU A 131 -10.54 -4.80 -9.47
CA GLU A 131 -10.14 -6.06 -8.84
C GLU A 131 -11.23 -6.65 -7.94
N LEU A 132 -12.26 -5.88 -7.57
CA LEU A 132 -13.41 -6.34 -6.78
C LEU A 132 -14.44 -7.01 -7.71
N ARG A 133 -14.27 -8.31 -7.97
CA ARG A 133 -15.19 -9.12 -8.77
C ARG A 133 -15.91 -10.17 -7.94
#